data_AF-A0A173UF58-F1
#
_entry.id   AF-A0A173UF58-F1
#
_cell.length_a   1.000
_cell.length_b   1.000
_cell.length_c   1.000
_cell.angle_alpha   90.00
_cell.angle_beta   90.00
_cell.angle_gamma   90.00
#
_symmetry.space_group_name_H-M   'P 1'
#
loop_
_entity.id
_entity.type
_entity.pdbx_description
1 polymer ?
#
loop_
_entity_poly.entity_id
_entity_poly.type
_entity_poly.pdbx_seq_one_letter_code
_entity_poly.pdbx_strand_id
1 'polypeptide(L)'
;MNETLMKTEYSTAFDEKRKGLIEQSYYKYGPARMNFSTGNVNAVESLKMCLAKFEETGNLEYLCDVANYAMFRFMFPQQGEYFKHTNSDESAGLFGMSVNEMKRFKQEHGFEDGRY
;
A
#
# COMPACT_ATOMS: atom_id res chain seq x y z
N MET A 1 -19.54 4.24 -6.25
CA MET A 1 -18.73 3.40 -5.33
C MET A 1 -19.66 2.34 -4.76
N ASN A 2 -19.27 1.07 -4.72
CA ASN A 2 -20.11 0.02 -4.14
C ASN A 2 -19.95 0.04 -2.60
N GLU A 3 -20.92 0.62 -1.90
CA GLU A 3 -20.84 0.83 -0.45
C GLU A 3 -20.77 -0.47 0.35
N THR A 4 -21.45 -1.54 -0.11
CA THR A 4 -21.40 -2.85 0.57
C THR A 4 -20.00 -3.45 0.46
N LEU A 5 -19.35 -3.34 -0.70
CA LEU A 5 -17.99 -3.82 -0.92
C LEU A 5 -16.99 -3.07 -0.03
N MET A 6 -17.10 -1.74 0.04
CA MET A 6 -16.15 -0.92 0.82
C MET A 6 -16.23 -1.18 2.33
N LYS A 7 -17.34 -1.71 2.84
CA LYS A 7 -17.45 -2.10 4.26
C LYS A 7 -16.56 -3.29 4.63
N THR A 8 -16.22 -4.16 3.68
CA THR A 8 -15.38 -5.35 3.91
C THR A 8 -14.00 -5.23 3.30
N GLU A 9 -13.89 -4.57 2.15
CA GLU A 9 -12.64 -4.51 1.37
C GLU A 9 -11.80 -3.25 1.64
N TYR A 10 -12.34 -2.27 2.39
CA TYR A 10 -11.62 -1.03 2.70
C TYR A 10 -11.56 -0.78 4.20
N SER A 11 -10.37 -0.43 4.69
CA SER A 11 -10.15 -0.16 6.11
C SER A 11 -10.11 1.34 6.38
N THR A 12 -11.23 1.91 6.82
CA THR A 12 -11.26 3.31 7.29
C THR A 12 -10.40 3.52 8.53
N ALA A 13 -10.28 2.50 9.39
CA ALA A 13 -9.41 2.53 10.55
C ALA A 13 -7.93 2.67 10.18
N PHE A 14 -7.50 2.06 9.05
CA PHE A 14 -6.14 2.24 8.52
C PHE A 14 -5.91 3.70 8.13
N ASP A 15 -6.86 4.30 7.40
CA ASP A 15 -6.80 5.71 6.98
C ASP A 15 -6.72 6.68 8.15
N GLU A 16 -7.54 6.47 9.19
CA GLU A 16 -7.53 7.31 10.39
C GLU A 16 -6.18 7.26 11.10
N LYS A 17 -5.61 6.06 11.27
CA LYS A 17 -4.30 5.88 11.91
C LYS A 17 -3.19 6.56 11.12
N ARG A 18 -3.09 6.30 9.82
CA ARG A 18 -2.03 6.89 8.99
C ARG A 18 -2.12 8.43 8.92
N LYS A 19 -3.34 9.00 8.95
CA LYS A 19 -3.54 10.46 9.03
C LYS A 19 -3.02 11.02 10.35
N GLY A 20 -3.31 10.34 11.47
CA GLY A 20 -2.77 10.72 12.78
C GLY A 20 -1.24 10.70 12.81
N LEU A 21 -0.60 9.70 12.20
CA LEU A 21 0.86 9.63 12.09
C LEU A 21 1.45 10.78 11.26
N ILE A 22 0.77 11.23 10.21
CA ILE A 22 1.19 12.41 9.42
C ILE A 22 1.14 13.66 10.29
N GLU A 23 0.09 13.85 11.08
CA GLU A 23 -0.03 15.01 11.97
C GLU A 23 1.12 15.05 12.99
N GLN A 24 1.41 13.92 13.65
CA GLN A 24 2.57 13.82 14.55
C GLN A 24 3.89 14.11 13.82
N SER A 25 4.04 13.59 12.60
CA SER A 25 5.23 13.81 11.78
C SER A 25 5.40 15.28 11.37
N TYR A 26 4.31 16.00 11.11
CA TYR A 26 4.35 17.42 10.80
C TYR A 26 4.96 18.23 11.95
N TYR A 27 4.53 17.97 13.18
CA TYR A 27 5.07 18.67 14.35
C TYR A 27 6.52 18.27 14.64
N LYS A 28 6.93 17.04 14.30
CA LYS A 28 8.28 16.53 14.54
C LYS A 28 9.30 16.95 13.48
N TYR A 29 8.91 16.93 12.21
CA TYR A 29 9.83 17.04 11.06
C TYR A 29 9.47 18.18 10.10
N GLY A 30 8.40 18.92 10.38
CA GLY A 30 7.92 20.01 9.54
C GLY A 30 7.16 19.54 8.28
N PRO A 31 6.92 20.48 7.34
CA PRO A 31 6.07 20.22 6.18
C PRO A 31 6.64 19.16 5.22
N ALA A 32 5.81 18.18 4.85
CA ALA A 32 6.20 17.09 3.94
C ALA A 32 6.80 17.59 2.61
N ARG A 33 6.24 18.65 2.02
CA ARG A 33 6.76 19.25 0.78
C ARG A 33 8.26 19.57 0.89
N MET A 34 8.68 20.21 1.98
CA MET A 34 10.07 20.62 2.18
C MET A 34 11.02 19.43 2.37
N ASN A 35 10.50 18.31 2.86
CA ASN A 35 11.28 17.09 3.08
C ASN A 35 11.40 16.25 1.80
N PHE A 36 10.32 16.10 1.04
CA PHE A 36 10.27 15.15 -0.08
C PHE A 36 10.44 15.79 -1.45
N SER A 37 9.99 17.03 -1.69
CA SER A 37 10.14 17.66 -3.01
C SER A 37 11.59 18.09 -3.30
N THR A 38 12.37 18.32 -2.25
CA THR A 38 13.79 18.73 -2.32
C THR A 38 14.74 17.54 -2.33
N GLY A 39 14.25 16.34 -1.96
CA GLY A 39 15.07 15.14 -1.78
C GLY A 39 15.78 15.03 -0.42
N ASN A 40 15.48 15.90 0.54
CA ASN A 40 16.03 15.80 1.90
C ASN A 40 15.71 14.46 2.58
N VAL A 41 14.54 13.89 2.27
CA VAL A 41 14.14 12.55 2.69
C VAL A 41 13.82 11.72 1.46
N ASN A 42 14.41 10.53 1.37
CA ASN A 42 14.11 9.56 0.33
C ASN A 42 12.92 8.68 0.76
N ALA A 43 11.72 9.02 0.28
CA ALA A 43 10.50 8.32 0.63
C ALA A 43 10.51 6.81 0.27
N VAL A 44 11.15 6.41 -0.85
CA VAL A 44 11.18 5.00 -1.27
C VAL A 44 12.08 4.19 -0.34
N GLU A 45 13.24 4.72 0.06
CA GLU A 45 14.11 4.04 1.01
C GLU A 45 13.49 4.01 2.42
N SER A 46 12.84 5.08 2.86
CA SER A 46 12.09 5.08 4.12
C SER A 46 10.96 4.05 4.13
N LEU A 47 10.23 3.91 3.01
CA LEU A 47 9.20 2.87 2.85
C LEU A 47 9.79 1.47 3.04
N LYS A 48 10.90 1.15 2.37
CA LYS A 48 11.58 -0.14 2.50
C LYS A 48 12.00 -0.42 3.95
N MET A 49 12.52 0.58 4.65
CA MET A 49 12.88 0.46 6.07
C MET A 49 11.68 0.14 6.95
N CYS A 50 10.54 0.81 6.73
CA CYS A 50 9.30 0.52 7.47
C CYS A 50 8.80 -0.90 7.16
N LEU A 51 8.85 -1.34 5.91
CA LEU A 51 8.47 -2.71 5.54
C LEU A 51 9.35 -3.75 6.25
N ALA A 52 10.68 -3.56 6.25
CA ALA A 52 11.60 -4.44 6.96
C ALA A 52 11.31 -4.47 8.47
N LYS A 53 10.98 -3.32 9.07
CA LYS A 53 10.60 -3.25 10.49
C LYS A 53 9.26 -3.92 10.79
N PHE A 54 8.31 -3.86 9.86
CA PHE A 54 7.08 -4.63 9.96
C PHE A 54 7.38 -6.14 9.95
N GLU A 55 8.20 -6.61 9.02
CA GLU A 55 8.59 -8.02 8.92
C GLU A 55 9.30 -8.52 10.18
N GLU A 56 10.12 -7.67 10.82
CA GLU A 56 10.82 -7.98 12.07
C GLU A 56 9.89 -8.04 13.29
N THR A 57 8.94 -7.10 13.38
CA THR A 57 8.22 -6.84 14.65
C THR A 57 6.73 -7.22 14.63
N GLY A 58 6.13 -7.33 13.44
CA GLY A 58 4.69 -7.47 13.25
C GLY A 58 3.88 -6.22 13.60
N ASN A 59 4.50 -5.07 13.90
CA ASN A 59 3.78 -3.86 14.27
C ASN A 59 3.13 -3.18 13.05
N LEU A 60 1.79 -3.11 13.05
CA LEU A 60 0.99 -2.54 11.96
C LEU A 60 1.17 -1.04 11.75
N GLU A 61 1.71 -0.31 12.72
CA GLU A 61 2.09 1.11 12.53
C GLU A 61 3.04 1.27 11.34
N TYR A 62 3.99 0.35 11.18
CA TYR A 62 4.94 0.39 10.08
C TYR A 62 4.28 0.20 8.70
N LEU A 63 3.15 -0.51 8.61
CA LEU A 63 2.36 -0.56 7.38
C LEU A 63 1.65 0.77 7.09
N CYS A 64 1.21 1.47 8.13
CA CYS A 64 0.66 2.83 7.99
C CYS A 64 1.75 3.78 7.45
N ASP A 65 2.98 3.67 7.97
CA ASP A 65 4.12 4.46 7.50
C ASP A 65 4.55 4.10 6.08
N VAL A 66 4.61 2.82 5.72
CA VAL A 66 4.83 2.37 4.33
C VAL A 66 3.89 3.11 3.38
N ALA A 67 2.60 3.14 3.72
CA ALA A 67 1.61 3.76 2.88
C ALA A 67 1.70 5.30 2.91
N ASN A 68 2.14 5.91 4.02
CA ASN A 68 2.44 7.35 4.12
C ASN A 68 3.63 7.75 3.24
N TYR A 69 4.73 7.01 3.27
CA TYR A 69 5.87 7.28 2.38
C TYR A 69 5.53 7.06 0.92
N ALA A 70 4.74 6.03 0.58
CA ALA A 70 4.22 5.85 -0.77
C ALA A 70 3.39 7.06 -1.23
N MET A 71 2.50 7.57 -0.36
CA MET A 71 1.70 8.75 -0.63
C MET A 71 2.57 10.01 -0.79
N PHE A 72 3.59 10.21 0.05
CA PHE A 72 4.51 11.35 -0.12
C PHE A 72 5.27 11.29 -1.44
N ARG A 73 5.72 10.11 -1.88
CA ARG A 73 6.36 9.95 -3.20
C ARG A 73 5.38 10.24 -4.33
N PHE A 74 4.13 9.82 -4.21
CA PHE A 74 3.08 10.13 -5.18
C PHE A 74 2.76 11.64 -5.24
N MET A 75 2.72 12.33 -4.10
CA MET A 75 2.47 13.78 -4.04
C MET A 75 3.63 14.62 -4.56
N PHE A 76 4.87 14.14 -4.37
CA PHE A 76 6.09 14.83 -4.76
C PHE A 76 6.93 13.89 -5.64
N PRO A 77 6.45 13.57 -6.87
CA PRO A 77 7.17 12.70 -7.79
C PRO A 77 8.53 13.32 -8.13
N GLN A 78 9.54 12.47 -8.32
CA GLN A 78 10.88 12.91 -8.70
C GLN A 78 11.30 12.26 -10.02
N GLN A 79 12.39 12.73 -10.61
CA GLN A 79 13.05 12.07 -11.75
C GLN A 79 12.10 11.72 -12.92
N GLY A 80 11.14 12.59 -13.22
CA GLY A 80 10.20 12.38 -14.33
C GLY A 80 9.17 11.28 -14.08
N GLU A 81 8.96 10.86 -12.83
CA GLU A 81 7.87 9.95 -12.47
C GLU A 81 6.50 10.57 -12.73
N TYR A 82 5.54 9.74 -13.13
CA TYR A 82 4.18 10.16 -13.47
C TYR A 82 3.19 9.03 -13.20
N PHE A 83 1.91 9.40 -13.11
CA PHE A 83 0.81 8.43 -13.08
C PHE A 83 0.32 8.17 -14.51
N LYS A 84 0.26 6.89 -14.88
CA LYS A 84 -0.38 6.40 -16.10
C LYS A 84 -1.11 5.10 -15.76
N HIS A 85 -2.33 4.95 -16.29
CA HIS A 85 -3.04 3.69 -16.20
C HIS A 85 -2.28 2.61 -16.97
N THR A 86 -1.92 1.52 -16.29
CA THR A 86 -1.39 0.30 -16.91
C THR A 86 -2.55 -0.61 -17.29
N ASN A 87 -2.46 -1.27 -18.44
CA ASN A 87 -3.40 -2.35 -18.80
C ASN A 87 -3.02 -3.66 -18.08
N SER A 88 -3.77 -4.75 -18.33
CA SER A 88 -3.49 -6.05 -17.73
C SER A 88 -2.10 -6.59 -18.05
N ASP A 89 -1.58 -6.26 -19.23
CA ASP A 89 -0.31 -6.79 -19.75
C ASP A 89 0.90 -6.05 -19.15
N GLU A 90 0.68 -4.84 -18.63
CA GLU A 90 1.67 -4.00 -17.94
C GLU A 90 1.57 -4.15 -16.39
N SER A 91 0.72 -5.06 -15.89
CA SER A 91 0.56 -5.28 -14.45
C SER A 91 1.82 -5.86 -13.81
N ALA A 92 2.18 -5.40 -12.61
CA ALA A 92 3.26 -6.00 -11.82
C ALA A 92 2.94 -7.43 -11.33
N GLY A 93 1.70 -7.90 -11.54
CA GLY A 93 1.25 -9.22 -11.12
C GLY A 93 0.98 -9.31 -9.62
N LEU A 94 0.70 -10.54 -9.18
CA LEU A 94 0.51 -10.88 -7.78
C LEU A 94 1.54 -11.95 -7.41
N PHE A 95 2.15 -11.82 -6.23
CA PHE A 95 2.92 -12.92 -5.67
C PHE A 95 1.97 -13.87 -4.94
N GLY A 96 1.61 -14.97 -5.61
CA GLY A 96 0.62 -15.94 -5.13
C GLY A 96 -0.51 -16.16 -6.14
N MET A 97 -1.64 -16.66 -5.66
CA MET A 97 -2.83 -16.92 -6.49
C MET A 97 -4.05 -16.27 -5.82
N SER A 98 -4.81 -15.46 -6.58
CA SER A 98 -6.04 -14.86 -6.08
C SER A 98 -7.14 -15.91 -5.86
N VAL A 99 -8.15 -15.57 -5.05
CA VAL A 99 -9.31 -16.46 -4.79
C VAL A 99 -10.02 -16.84 -6.09
N ASN A 100 -10.11 -15.94 -7.07
CA ASN A 100 -10.76 -16.21 -8.34
C ASN A 100 -9.92 -17.10 -9.24
N GLU A 101 -8.59 -16.92 -9.26
CA GLU A 101 -7.68 -17.83 -9.97
C GLU A 101 -7.71 -19.23 -9.36
N MET A 102 -7.76 -19.33 -8.03
CA MET A 102 -7.89 -20.61 -7.33
C MET A 102 -9.23 -21.30 -7.63
N LYS A 103 -10.34 -20.56 -7.65
CA LYS A 103 -11.66 -21.10 -8.04
C LYS A 103 -11.64 -21.62 -9.48
N ARG A 104 -11.05 -20.87 -10.40
CA ARG A 104 -10.90 -21.29 -11.81
C ARG A 104 -10.03 -22.54 -11.92
N PHE A 105 -8.89 -22.56 -11.25
CA PHE A 105 -7.99 -23.71 -11.21
C PHE A 105 -8.72 -24.97 -10.69
N LYS A 106 -9.46 -24.85 -9.58
CA LYS A 106 -10.27 -25.96 -9.04
C LYS A 106 -11.31 -26.47 -10.02
N GLN A 107 -12.01 -25.56 -10.70
CA GLN A 107 -13.01 -25.91 -11.72
C GLN A 107 -12.38 -26.63 -12.92
N GLU A 108 -11.24 -26.13 -13.43
CA GLU A 108 -10.54 -26.71 -14.57
C GLU A 108 -9.93 -28.09 -14.27
N HIS A 109 -9.58 -28.35 -13.01
CA HIS A 109 -8.95 -29.60 -12.58
C HIS A 109 -9.87 -30.55 -11.80
N GLY A 110 -11.18 -30.25 -11.72
CA GLY A 110 -12.18 -31.14 -11.12
C GLY A 110 -12.07 -31.32 -9.61
N PHE A 111 -11.52 -30.34 -8.89
CA PHE A 111 -11.49 -30.34 -7.43
C PHE A 111 -12.81 -29.77 -6.90
N GLU A 112 -13.62 -30.58 -6.21
CA GLU A 112 -14.80 -30.08 -5.49
C GLU A 112 -14.34 -29.25 -4.28
N ASP A 113 -14.99 -28.10 -4.04
CA ASP A 113 -14.79 -27.33 -2.81
C ASP A 113 -15.32 -28.17 -1.64
N GLY A 114 -14.40 -28.79 -0.90
CA GLY A 114 -14.69 -29.38 0.40
C GLY A 114 -15.31 -28.31 1.28
N ARG A 115 -16.60 -28.50 1.58
CA ARG A 115 -17.37 -27.64 2.49
C ARG A 115 -16.65 -27.66 3.85
N TYR A 116 -16.09 -26.54 4.26
CA TYR A 116 -15.74 -26.26 5.65
C TYR A 116 -16.82 -25.36 6.24
#